data_AF-A0A197JBF6-F1
#
_entry.id   AF-A0A197JBF6-F1
#
_cell.length_a   1.000
_cell.length_b   1.000
_cell.length_c   1.000
_cell.angle_alpha   90.00
_cell.angle_beta   90.00
_cell.angle_gamma   90.00
#
_symmetry.space_group_name_H-M   'P 1'
#
loop_
_entity.id
_entity.type
_entity.pdbx_description
1 polymer ?
#
loop_
_entity_poly.entity_id
_entity_poly.type
_entity_poly.pdbx_seq_one_letter_code
_entity_poly.pdbx_strand_id
1 'polypeptide(L)'
;MIDNHLTLFCLVNGESTSNTFSVEIDSTKTVDGLKKLIKSEKAPRFDDVAAAELPLWRICVPDDDDESPVLLDKVTEKKKIKATTKLSKFFDTARRYNSHHRPAASSG
;
A
#
# COMPACT_ATOMS: atom_id res chain seq x y z
N MET A 1 -7.01 -1.70 24.28
CA MET A 1 -6.33 -0.62 23.54
C MET A 1 -6.44 -0.98 22.07
N ILE A 2 -6.94 -0.06 21.23
CA ILE A 2 -7.07 -0.32 19.80
C ILE A 2 -5.69 -0.07 19.20
N ASP A 3 -5.06 -1.11 18.68
CA ASP A 3 -3.85 -0.96 17.90
C ASP A 3 -4.21 -0.25 16.59
N ASN A 4 -3.76 0.99 16.46
CA ASN A 4 -3.97 1.80 15.28
C ASN A 4 -2.78 1.67 14.31
N HIS A 5 -1.84 0.78 14.59
CA HIS A 5 -0.65 0.59 13.79
C HIS A 5 -0.98 -0.17 12.49
N LEU A 6 -0.43 0.31 11.38
CA LEU A 6 -0.56 -0.31 10.08
C LEU A 6 0.84 -0.66 9.58
N THR A 7 0.99 -1.90 9.12
CA THR A 7 2.11 -2.30 8.27
C THR A 7 1.62 -2.19 6.83
N LEU A 8 2.22 -1.27 6.06
CA LEU A 8 1.89 -1.04 4.66
C LEU A 8 3.01 -1.54 3.78
N PHE A 9 2.69 -2.37 2.79
CA PHE A 9 3.65 -2.81 1.77
C PHE A 9 3.64 -1.82 0.60
N CYS A 10 4.83 -1.30 0.28
CA CYS A 10 5.03 -0.31 -0.77
C CYS A 10 5.75 -0.96 -1.96
N LEU A 11 5.19 -0.75 -3.16
CA LEU A 11 5.74 -1.20 -4.42
C LEU A 11 6.15 -0.01 -5.28
N VAL A 12 7.35 -0.05 -5.84
CA VAL A 12 7.77 0.95 -6.82
C VAL A 12 7.28 0.52 -8.20
N ASN A 13 6.67 1.45 -8.93
CA ASN A 13 6.16 1.17 -10.27
C ASN A 13 7.25 0.60 -11.18
N GLY A 14 6.98 -0.56 -11.80
CA GLY A 14 7.94 -1.27 -12.65
C GLY A 14 8.81 -2.31 -11.95
N GLU A 15 8.71 -2.45 -10.62
CA GLU A 15 9.32 -3.55 -9.87
C GLU A 15 8.35 -4.74 -9.71
N SER A 16 8.87 -5.91 -9.37
CA SER A 16 8.07 -7.08 -8.97
C SER A 16 7.56 -6.95 -7.52
N THR A 17 6.53 -7.72 -7.19
CA THR A 17 5.97 -7.82 -5.83
C THR A 17 7.01 -8.30 -4.81
N SER A 18 7.99 -9.10 -5.22
CA SER A 18 9.12 -9.55 -4.41
C SER A 18 10.02 -8.40 -3.90
N ASN A 19 10.04 -7.26 -4.60
CA ASN A 19 10.83 -6.08 -4.24
C ASN A 19 10.06 -5.06 -3.37
N THR A 20 8.88 -5.46 -2.87
CA THR A 20 8.11 -4.64 -1.93
C THR A 20 8.86 -4.44 -0.62
N PHE A 21 8.54 -3.35 0.08
CA PHE A 21 9.10 -3.04 1.39
C PHE A 21 7.99 -2.57 2.32
N SER A 22 8.12 -2.90 3.61
CA SER A 22 7.15 -2.52 4.63
C SER A 22 7.45 -1.14 5.21
N VAL A 23 6.39 -0.38 5.46
CA VAL A 23 6.43 0.86 6.25
C VAL A 23 5.41 0.76 7.36
N GLU A 24 5.85 1.06 8.57
CA GLU A 24 5.06 1.06 9.79
C GLU A 24 4.56 2.46 10.11
N ILE A 25 3.23 2.62 10.26
CA ILE A 25 2.61 3.92 10.49
C ILE A 25 1.28 3.81 11.21
N ASP A 26 0.98 4.78 12.07
CA ASP A 26 -0.32 4.89 12.71
C ASP A 26 -1.43 5.32 11.71
N SER A 27 -2.53 4.60 11.70
CA SER A 27 -3.68 4.80 10.80
C SER A 27 -4.35 6.17 10.91
N THR A 28 -4.15 6.88 12.03
CA THR A 28 -4.68 8.25 12.22
C THR A 28 -3.84 9.30 11.48
N LYS A 29 -2.61 8.94 11.09
CA LYS A 29 -1.71 9.82 10.32
C LYS A 29 -2.21 10.01 8.90
N THR A 30 -1.66 11.02 8.26
CA THR A 30 -1.97 11.39 6.88
C THR A 30 -1.05 10.70 5.89
N VAL A 31 -1.47 10.68 4.64
CA VAL A 31 -0.64 10.24 3.51
C VAL A 31 0.65 11.08 3.39
N ASP A 32 0.65 12.36 3.79
CA ASP A 32 1.89 13.15 3.89
C ASP A 32 2.93 12.50 4.81
N GLY A 33 2.50 12.06 6.00
CA GLY A 33 3.37 11.34 6.93
C GLY A 33 3.92 10.06 6.31
N LEU A 34 3.06 9.29 5.62
CA LEU A 34 3.48 8.09 4.90
C LEU A 34 4.54 8.38 3.83
N LYS A 35 4.37 9.44 3.04
CA LYS A 35 5.35 9.83 2.00
C LYS A 35 6.73 10.10 2.58
N LYS A 36 6.80 10.74 3.75
CA LYS A 36 8.07 11.02 4.45
C LYS A 36 8.75 9.74 4.91
N LEU A 37 7.98 8.80 5.46
CA LEU A 37 8.50 7.50 5.88
C LEU A 37 9.01 6.69 4.68
N ILE A 38 8.25 6.62 3.58
CA ILE A 38 8.67 5.93 2.35
C ILE A 38 9.99 6.50 1.81
N LYS A 39 10.13 7.83 1.79
CA LYS A 39 11.38 8.48 1.36
C LYS A 39 12.56 8.03 2.25
N SER A 40 12.37 8.06 3.57
CA SER A 40 13.41 7.67 4.53
C SER A 40 13.80 6.21 4.40
N GLU A 41 12.81 5.31 4.21
CA GLU A 41 13.03 3.86 4.11
C GLU A 41 13.79 3.47 2.84
N LYS A 42 13.55 4.19 1.73
CA LYS A 42 14.21 3.91 0.45
C LYS A 42 15.42 4.81 0.18
N ALA A 43 15.94 5.53 1.18
CA ALA A 43 17.17 6.29 1.03
C ALA A 43 18.33 5.33 0.64
N PRO A 44 19.20 5.72 -0.30
CA PRO A 44 19.28 7.01 -0.97
C PRO A 44 18.44 7.12 -2.26
N ARG A 45 17.73 6.07 -2.68
CA ARG A 45 17.03 5.99 -3.99
C ARG A 45 16.03 7.13 -4.22
N PHE A 46 15.46 7.70 -3.16
CA PHE A 46 14.49 8.80 -3.23
C PHE A 46 15.00 10.13 -2.66
N ASP A 47 16.31 10.28 -2.43
CA ASP A 47 16.87 11.50 -1.83
C ASP A 47 16.66 12.73 -2.73
N ASP A 48 16.77 12.55 -4.05
CA ASP A 48 16.59 13.60 -5.05
C ASP A 48 15.13 14.03 -5.26
N VAL A 49 14.15 13.27 -4.75
CA VAL A 49 12.72 13.56 -4.91
C VAL A 49 12.15 14.10 -3.60
N ALA A 50 11.48 15.25 -3.62
CA ALA A 50 10.84 15.75 -2.41
C ALA A 50 9.72 14.80 -1.97
N ALA A 51 9.60 14.52 -0.67
CA ALA A 51 8.57 13.61 -0.17
C ALA A 51 7.16 14.03 -0.62
N ALA A 52 6.87 15.34 -0.68
CA ALA A 52 5.59 15.87 -1.13
C ALA A 52 5.26 15.52 -2.59
N GLU A 53 6.28 15.40 -3.44
CA GLU A 53 6.17 15.13 -4.88
C GLU A 53 5.94 13.65 -5.21
N LEU A 54 6.23 12.74 -4.27
CA LEU A 54 6.00 11.30 -4.45
C LEU A 54 4.50 11.01 -4.72
N PRO A 55 4.11 10.54 -5.92
CA PRO A 55 2.73 10.17 -6.19
C PRO A 55 2.46 8.79 -5.59
N LEU A 56 1.53 8.72 -4.63
CA LEU A 56 1.12 7.44 -4.04
C LEU A 56 -0.22 6.98 -4.62
N TRP A 57 -0.31 5.67 -4.83
CA TRP A 57 -1.49 4.98 -5.34
C TRP A 57 -1.79 3.79 -4.44
N ARG A 58 -3.05 3.62 -4.07
CA ARG A 58 -3.54 2.35 -3.54
C ARG A 58 -3.86 1.44 -4.73
N ILE A 59 -3.28 0.26 -4.74
CA ILE A 59 -3.57 -0.77 -5.74
C ILE A 59 -4.17 -2.00 -5.06
N CYS A 60 -4.91 -2.80 -5.82
CA CYS A 60 -5.31 -4.15 -5.46
C CYS A 60 -4.67 -5.08 -6.49
N VAL A 61 -3.67 -5.85 -6.06
CA VAL A 61 -2.97 -6.85 -6.89
C VAL A 61 -2.95 -8.16 -6.13
N PRO A 62 -3.04 -9.30 -6.83
CA PRO A 62 -2.83 -10.58 -6.17
C PRO A 62 -1.39 -10.68 -5.67
N ASP A 63 -1.22 -11.33 -4.52
CA ASP A 63 0.09 -11.67 -3.96
C ASP A 63 0.56 -13.00 -4.55
N ASP A 64 0.54 -13.09 -5.88
CA ASP A 64 1.18 -14.19 -6.58
C ASP A 64 2.68 -13.87 -6.61
N ASP A 65 3.53 -14.85 -6.28
CA ASP A 65 4.99 -14.76 -6.22
C ASP A 65 5.61 -14.67 -7.64
N ASP A 66 4.95 -13.95 -8.53
CA ASP A 66 5.40 -13.70 -9.88
C ASP A 66 6.51 -12.64 -9.83
N GLU A 67 7.68 -12.99 -10.35
CA GLU A 67 8.79 -12.05 -10.58
C GLU A 67 8.48 -10.99 -11.67
N SER A 68 7.23 -10.94 -12.14
CA SER A 68 6.78 -10.02 -13.18
C SER A 68 6.67 -8.59 -12.64
N PRO A 69 7.19 -7.60 -13.37
CA PRO A 69 7.11 -6.21 -12.95
C PRO A 69 5.66 -5.71 -12.97
N VAL A 70 5.22 -5.14 -11.86
CA VAL A 70 3.90 -4.53 -11.73
C VAL A 70 3.97 -3.11 -12.26
N LEU A 71 3.30 -2.90 -13.39
CA LEU A 71 3.12 -1.58 -13.97
C LEU A 71 1.78 -1.01 -13.53
N LEU A 72 1.80 0.17 -12.92
CA LEU A 72 0.61 0.90 -12.48
C LEU A 72 -0.40 1.05 -13.61
N ASP A 73 0.03 1.20 -14.86
CA ASP A 73 -0.85 1.28 -16.04
C ASP A 73 -1.60 -0.01 -16.34
N LYS A 74 -1.06 -1.17 -15.95
CA LYS A 74 -1.70 -2.48 -16.11
C LYS A 74 -2.62 -2.85 -14.95
N VAL A 75 -2.55 -2.12 -13.82
CA VAL A 75 -3.41 -2.38 -12.66
C VAL A 75 -4.81 -1.80 -12.90
N THR A 76 -5.82 -2.68 -12.94
CA THR A 76 -7.23 -2.33 -13.11
C THR A 76 -7.77 -1.56 -11.91
N GLU A 77 -7.50 -2.03 -10.70
CA GLU A 77 -7.98 -1.44 -9.45
C GLU A 77 -6.91 -0.57 -8.80
N LYS A 78 -6.81 0.69 -9.25
CA LYS A 78 -5.90 1.70 -8.68
C LYS A 78 -6.62 2.98 -8.28
N LYS A 79 -6.21 3.56 -7.16
CA LYS A 79 -6.74 4.83 -6.64
C LYS A 79 -5.63 5.74 -6.16
N LYS A 80 -5.52 6.92 -6.76
CA LYS A 80 -4.58 7.96 -6.31
C LYS A 80 -4.99 8.45 -4.92
N ILE A 81 -4.03 8.51 -3.99
CA ILE A 81 -4.27 8.97 -2.62
C ILE A 81 -3.73 10.39 -2.43
N LYS A 82 -4.50 11.25 -1.76
CA LYS A 82 -4.14 12.66 -1.52
C LYS A 82 -3.40 12.80 -0.19
N ALA A 83 -2.38 13.65 -0.15
CA ALA A 83 -1.54 13.90 1.03
C ALA A 83 -2.35 14.30 2.29
N THR A 84 -3.46 15.01 2.10
CA THR A 84 -4.35 15.48 3.18
C THR A 84 -5.27 14.41 3.78
N THR A 85 -5.33 13.22 3.17
CA THR A 85 -6.25 12.17 3.61
C THR A 85 -5.61 11.32 4.70
N LYS A 86 -6.40 10.93 5.72
CA LYS A 86 -5.97 9.97 6.75
C LYS A 86 -5.89 8.56 6.19
N LEU A 87 -4.93 7.78 6.68
CA LEU A 87 -4.72 6.40 6.25
C LEU A 87 -5.91 5.50 6.60
N SER A 88 -6.54 5.71 7.76
CA SER A 88 -7.75 5.00 8.16
C SER A 88 -8.85 5.05 7.10
N LYS A 89 -9.01 6.16 6.36
CA LYS A 89 -10.01 6.25 5.28
C LYS A 89 -9.78 5.24 4.15
N PHE A 90 -8.54 4.78 3.95
CA PHE A 90 -8.20 3.80 2.92
C PHE A 90 -8.05 2.38 3.45
N PHE A 91 -7.60 2.21 4.70
CA PHE A 91 -7.18 0.93 5.25
C PHE A 91 -8.06 0.39 6.40
N ASP A 92 -9.00 1.18 6.91
CA ASP A 92 -10.02 0.71 7.89
C ASP A 92 -10.93 -0.40 7.30
N THR A 93 -10.93 -0.55 5.98
CA THR A 93 -11.69 -1.58 5.26
C THR A 93 -11.09 -2.99 5.32
N ALA A 94 -9.92 -3.19 5.92
CA ALA A 94 -9.33 -4.53 6.10
C ALA A 94 -10.24 -5.48 6.90
N ARG A 95 -11.15 -4.94 7.73
CA ARG A 95 -12.21 -5.74 8.38
C ARG A 95 -13.26 -6.32 7.41
N ARG A 96 -13.36 -5.80 6.18
CA ARG A 96 -14.35 -6.25 5.18
C ARG A 96 -13.76 -7.10 4.05
N TYR A 97 -12.46 -6.99 3.77
CA TYR A 97 -11.80 -7.83 2.76
C TYR A 97 -11.83 -9.32 3.16
N ASN A 98 -11.58 -9.62 4.43
CA ASN A 98 -11.72 -10.98 4.98
C ASN A 98 -13.16 -11.53 5.01
N SER A 99 -14.17 -10.72 4.68
CA SER A 99 -15.57 -11.18 4.65
C SER A 99 -16.03 -11.66 3.27
N HIS A 100 -15.31 -11.35 2.18
CA HIS A 100 -15.73 -11.72 0.81
C HIS A 100 -14.97 -12.93 0.24
N HIS A 101 -13.95 -13.44 0.94
CA HIS A 101 -13.26 -14.69 0.61
C HIS A 101 -13.55 -15.78 1.66
N ARG A 102 -14.83 -16.14 1.85
CA ARG A 102 -15.16 -17.44 2.45
C ARG A 102 -15.30 -18.43 1.29
N PRO A 103 -14.42 -19.42 1.12
CA PRO A 103 -14.71 -20.50 0.20
C PRO A 103 -15.98 -21.19 0.68
N ALA A 104 -16.96 -21.34 -0.21
CA ALA A 104 -18.11 -22.18 0.05
C ALA A 104 -17.58 -23.61 0.26
N ALA A 105 -17.58 -24.06 1.52
CA ALA A 105 -17.44 -25.47 1.82
C ALA A 105 -18.62 -26.17 1.15
N SER A 106 -18.34 -26.87 0.05
CA SER A 106 -19.26 -27.79 -0.59
C SER A 106 -19.46 -28.96 0.37
N SER A 107 -20.56 -28.96 1.11
CA SER A 107 -21.01 -30.13 1.85
C SER A 107 -21.39 -31.22 0.86
N GLY A 108 -20.77 -32.39 1.00
CA GLY A 108 -21.27 -33.65 0.43
C GLY A 108 -22.40 -34.23 1.25
#